data_AF-A0A975REC5-F1
#
_entry.id   AF-A0A975REC5-F1
#
_cell.length_a   1.000
_cell.length_b   1.000
_cell.length_c   1.000
_cell.angle_alpha   90.00
_cell.angle_beta   90.00
_cell.angle_gamma   90.00
#
_symmetry.space_group_name_H-M   'P 1'
#
loop_
_entity.id
_entity.type
_entity.pdbx_description
1 polymer ?
#
loop_
_entity_poly.entity_id
_entity_poly.type
_entity_poly.pdbx_seq_one_letter_code
_entity_poly.pdbx_strand_id
1 'polypeptide(L)' 'MRRSWTINGTYATWKLTVDIEPPDEPARLDGYCVKEWPAERLAPVIGHFFEAVNFYELSRDAEDSMTA' A
#
# COMPACT_ATOMS: atom_id res chain seq x y z
N MET A 1 -1.52 -14.37 3.34
CA MET A 1 -0.14 -14.06 2.90
C MET A 1 0.12 -12.62 3.30
N ARG A 2 1.09 -12.40 4.20
CA ARG A 2 1.27 -11.09 4.84
C ARG A 2 2.52 -10.40 4.36
N ARG A 3 2.39 -9.15 3.90
CA ARG A 3 3.51 -8.26 3.57
C ARG A 3 3.31 -6.88 4.16
N SER A 4 4.42 -6.21 4.49
CA SER A 4 4.40 -4.86 5.05
C SER A 4 5.39 -3.95 4.34
N TRP A 5 5.00 -2.70 4.16
CA TRP A 5 5.83 -1.61 3.65
C TRP A 5 5.78 -0.44 4.61
N THR A 6 6.92 0.21 4.77
CA THR A 6 7.07 1.38 5.63
C THR A 6 7.48 2.57 4.77
N ILE A 7 6.77 3.68 4.92
CA ILE A 7 7.10 4.97 4.31
C ILE A 7 7.42 5.91 5.47
N ASN A 8 8.61 6.50 5.44
CA ASN A 8 8.97 7.56 6.38
C ASN A 8 8.55 8.88 5.74
N GLY A 9 7.45 9.44 6.21
CA GLY A 9 7.01 10.77 5.82
C GLY A 9 7.64 11.85 6.69
N THR A 10 7.26 13.09 6.43
CA THR A 10 7.80 14.26 7.17
C THR A 10 7.31 14.29 8.61
N TYR A 11 6.05 13.92 8.83
CA TYR A 11 5.38 14.06 10.13
C TYR A 11 5.14 12.75 10.86
N ALA A 12 5.19 11.63 10.14
CA ALA A 12 4.97 10.31 10.71
C ALA A 12 5.65 9.21 9.89
N THR A 13 5.86 8.07 10.53
CA THR A 13 6.16 6.82 9.85
C THR A 13 4.85 6.10 9.54
N TRP A 14 4.59 5.88 8.26
CA TRP A 14 3.40 5.22 7.75
C TRP A 14 3.70 3.76 7.45
N LYS A 15 2.79 2.85 7.81
CA LYS A 15 2.94 1.41 7.57
C LYS A 15 1.72 0.85 6.88
N LEU A 16 1.91 0.29 5.69
CA LEU A 16 0.91 -0.53 5.00
C LEU A 16 1.20 -1.99 5.29
N THR A 17 0.20 -2.72 5.78
CA THR A 17 0.24 -4.19 5.83
C THR A 17 -0.89 -4.73 4.97
N VAL A 18 -0.55 -5.56 4.01
CA VAL A 18 -1.52 -6.27 3.18
C VAL A 18 -1.49 -7.73 3.58
N ASP A 19 -2.66 -8.26 3.96
CA ASP A 19 -2.86 -9.69 4.13
C ASP A 19 -3.79 -10.20 3.02
N ILE A 20 -3.30 -11.19 2.28
CA ILE A 20 -3.98 -11.77 1.12
C ILE A 20 -4.31 -13.21 1.43
N GLU A 21 -5.58 -13.51 1.63
CA GLU A 21 -6.04 -14.88 1.76
C GLU A 21 -6.29 -15.45 0.35
N PRO A 22 -5.62 -16.55 -0.05
CA PRO A 22 -5.93 -17.20 -1.30
C PRO A 22 -7.34 -17.82 -1.23
N PRO A 23 -8.07 -17.87 -2.35
CA PRO A 23 -9.37 -18.53 -2.39
C PRO A 23 -9.24 -20.04 -2.13
N ASP A 24 -10.28 -20.63 -1.55
CA ASP A 24 -10.34 -22.07 -1.19
C ASP A 24 -10.20 -22.99 -2.40
N GLU A 25 -10.74 -22.58 -3.55
CA GLU A 25 -10.45 -23.18 -4.84
C GLU A 25 -9.34 -22.37 -5.53
N PRO A 26 -8.30 -23.00 -6.09
CA PRO A 26 -7.21 -22.28 -6.72
C PRO A 26 -7.76 -21.49 -7.91
N ALA A 27 -7.97 -20.18 -7.71
CA ALA A 27 -8.28 -19.27 -8.79
C ALA A 27 -7.12 -19.35 -9.78
N ARG A 28 -7.38 -19.93 -10.95
CA ARG A 28 -6.43 -19.99 -12.05
C ARG A 28 -6.27 -18.57 -12.60
N LEU A 29 -5.33 -17.81 -12.05
CA LEU A 29 -4.70 -16.74 -12.81
C LEU A 29 -3.73 -17.41 -13.78
N ASP A 30 -3.99 -17.29 -15.08
CA ASP A 30 -3.08 -17.71 -16.15
C ASP A 30 -2.59 -19.18 -16.07
N GLY A 31 -3.40 -20.09 -15.50
CA GLY A 31 -3.08 -21.52 -15.40
C GLY A 31 -2.20 -21.93 -14.21
N TYR A 32 -1.83 -21.01 -13.32
CA TYR A 32 -1.05 -21.32 -12.11
C TYR A 32 -1.90 -21.34 -10.84
N CYS A 33 -1.60 -22.27 -9.94
CA CYS A 33 -2.11 -22.26 -8.57
C CYS A 33 -1.30 -21.22 -7.77
N VAL A 34 -1.88 -20.04 -7.57
CA VAL A 34 -1.20 -18.94 -6.87
C VAL A 34 -1.21 -19.19 -5.36
N LYS A 35 -0.21 -19.93 -4.87
CA LYS A 35 0.05 -20.06 -3.42
C LYS A 35 0.59 -18.76 -2.82
N GLU A 36 1.28 -17.95 -3.62
CA GLU A 36 1.83 -16.65 -3.24
C GLU A 36 1.71 -15.65 -4.37
N TRP A 37 1.33 -14.41 -4.05
CA TRP A 37 1.26 -13.31 -5.01
C TRP A 37 2.64 -12.68 -5.20
N PRO A 38 3.14 -12.55 -6.45
CA PRO A 38 4.42 -11.90 -6.72
C PRO A 38 4.41 -10.44 -6.23
N ALA A 39 5.58 -9.95 -5.80
CA ALA A 39 5.72 -8.58 -5.30
C ALA A 39 5.30 -7.54 -6.34
N GLU A 40 5.57 -7.84 -7.61
CA GLU A 40 5.29 -7.01 -8.78
C GLU A 40 3.79 -6.78 -8.96
N ARG A 41 2.96 -7.74 -8.57
CA ARG A 41 1.49 -7.60 -8.60
C ARG A 41 0.98 -6.67 -7.51
N LEU A 42 1.75 -6.48 -6.43
CA LEU A 42 1.42 -5.58 -5.33
C LEU A 42 2.04 -4.18 -5.51
N ALA A 43 2.93 -3.99 -6.49
CA ALA A 43 3.52 -2.70 -6.81
C ALA A 43 2.49 -1.58 -7.00
N PRO A 44 1.35 -1.78 -7.71
CA PRO A 44 0.32 -0.75 -7.84
C PRO A 44 -0.32 -0.36 -6.49
N VAL A 45 -0.58 -1.33 -5.61
CA VAL A 45 -1.15 -1.08 -4.28
C VAL A 45 -0.20 -0.22 -3.44
N ILE A 46 1.09 -0.53 -3.48
CA ILE A 46 2.13 0.23 -2.78
C ILE A 46 2.23 1.65 -3.36
N GLY A 47 2.16 1.79 -4.69
CA GLY A 47 2.17 3.07 -5.38
C GLY A 47 1.04 3.99 -4.93
N HIS A 48 -0.19 3.49 -4.91
CA HIS A 48 -1.34 4.26 -4.42
C HIS A 48 -1.25 4.62 -2.94
N PHE A 49 -0.69 3.74 -2.12
CA PHE A 49 -0.44 4.06 -0.71
C PHE A 49 0.55 5.21 -0.56
N PHE A 50 1.63 5.22 -1.35
CA PHE A 50 2.58 6.32 -1.38
C PHE A 50 1.94 7.65 -1.83
N GLU A 51 1.11 7.62 -2.87
CA GLU A 51 0.35 8.79 -3.33
C GLU A 51 -0.59 9.33 -2.25
N ALA A 52 -1.31 8.44 -1.54
CA ALA A 52 -2.21 8.83 -0.47
C ALA A 52 -1.48 9.48 0.72
N VAL A 53 -0.32 8.94 1.11
CA VAL A 53 0.52 9.53 2.15
C VAL A 53 1.00 10.92 1.73
N ASN A 54 1.52 11.07 0.51
CA ASN A 54 1.97 12.37 0.02
C ASN A 54 0.84 13.39 -0.02
N PHE A 55 -0.35 13.00 -0.50
CA PHE A 55 -1.49 13.90 -0.56
C PHE A 55 -1.92 14.37 0.83
N TYR A 56 -1.96 13.45 1.81
CA TYR A 56 -2.27 13.80 3.20
C TYR A 56 -1.25 14.81 3.77
N GLU A 57 0.05 14.55 3.62
CA GLU A 57 1.09 15.42 4.16
C GLU A 57 1.07 16.81 3.50
N LEU A 58 0.88 16.88 2.18
CA LEU A 58 0.73 18.15 1.45
C LEU A 58 -0.51 18.93 1.87
N SER A 59 -1.63 18.24 2.10
CA SER A 59 -2.87 18.89 2.53
C SER A 59 -2.73 19.47 3.94
N ARG A 60 -2.07 18.72 4.83
CA ARG A 60 -1.75 19.19 6.18
C ARG A 60 -0.85 20.43 6.15
N ASP A 61 0.21 20.41 5.34
CA ASP A 61 1.11 21.56 5.18
C ASP A 61 0.35 22.82 4.72
N ALA A 62 -0.60 22.65 3.82
CA ALA A 62 -1.45 23.74 3.35
C ALA A 62 -2.39 24.28 4.45
N GLU A 63 -3.00 23.40 5.25
CA GLU A 63 -3.85 23.79 6.39
C GLU A 63 -3.06 24.53 7.47
N ASP A 64 -1.89 24.02 7.84
CA ASP A 64 -1.00 24.65 8.82
C ASP A 64 -0.52 26.03 8.31
N SER A 65 -0.27 26.17 6.99
CA SER A 65 0.11 27.45 6.37
C SER A 65 -1.02 28.50 6.33
N MET A 66 -2.28 28.08 6.38
CA MET A 66 -3.44 28.99 6.36
C MET A 66 -3.90 29.43 7.75
N THR A 67 -3.40 28.78 8.80
CA THR A 67 -3.75 29.07 10.20
C THR A 67 -2.63 29.78 10.97
N ALA A 68 -1.46 29.96 10.34
CA ALA A 68 -0.26 30.61 10.88
C ALA A 68 -0.17 32.12 10.57
#